data_AF-A0A2A3EGS5-F1
#
_entry.id   AF-A0A2A3EGS5-F1
#
_cell.length_a   1.000
_cell.length_b   1.000
_cell.length_c   1.000
_cell.angle_alpha   90.00
_cell.angle_beta   90.00
_cell.angle_gamma   90.00
#
_symmetry.space_group_name_H-M   'P 1'
#
loop_
_entity.id
_entity.type
_entity.pdbx_description
1 polymer ?
#
loop_
_entity_poly.entity_id
_entity_poly.type
_entity_poly.pdbx_seq_one_letter_code
_entity_poly.pdbx_strand_id
1 'polypeptide(L)'
;MCMICFTEALSAAPAIQLQCGHVFHLHCCRHVLMKRWVGPRITFGFSLCPICKVPMEHPTLTDLLANIKELYEDVRRKALMRLEYEGLHKAESTFGPGGRYHEDPAAYAMERYAYYVCYKCQKAYYGGEARCDAQVGGETFDPTELVCGGCSDVARAQMCPKHGADFLEYKCRYCCSVAVFFCFGTTHFCNPCHDDFQRVTTIPKGELPSCPAGPKAKQLEGDECPLHVKHPPTGEEFALGCGICRNAHTF
;
A
#
# COMPACT_ATOMS: atom_id res chain seq x y z
N MET A 1 34.48 -3.12 6.08
CA MET A 1 33.68 -1.90 5.88
C MET A 1 32.25 -2.20 6.26
N CYS A 2 31.49 -1.23 6.81
CA CYS A 2 30.07 -1.45 7.07
C CYS A 2 29.25 -1.31 5.78
N MET A 3 28.46 -2.34 5.43
CA MET A 3 27.62 -2.37 4.23
C MET A 3 26.28 -1.63 4.39
N ILE A 4 26.21 -0.68 5.32
CA ILE A 4 25.09 0.27 5.47
C ILE A 4 25.57 1.69 5.16
N CYS A 5 26.61 2.17 5.86
CA CYS A 5 27.15 3.51 5.61
C CYS A 5 28.08 3.57 4.40
N PHE A 6 28.77 2.47 4.07
CA PHE A 6 29.79 2.38 3.00
C PHE A 6 30.96 3.36 3.13
N THR A 7 31.04 4.14 4.21
CA THR A 7 32.06 5.17 4.41
C THR A 7 33.12 4.76 5.42
N GLU A 8 32.78 3.92 6.41
CA GLU A 8 33.67 3.61 7.54
C GLU A 8 33.93 2.10 7.70
N ALA A 9 35.11 1.79 8.25
CA ALA A 9 35.46 0.44 8.69
C ALA A 9 34.59 0.02 9.88
N LEU A 10 34.33 -1.29 10.03
CA LEU A 10 33.53 -1.81 11.15
C LEU A 10 34.17 -1.51 12.50
N SER A 11 35.50 -1.39 12.56
CA SER A 11 36.26 -1.06 13.77
C SER A 11 36.16 0.41 14.20
N ALA A 12 35.63 1.31 13.36
CA ALA A 12 35.57 2.74 13.64
C ALA A 12 34.47 3.15 14.63
N ALA A 13 33.50 2.27 14.91
CA ALA A 13 32.38 2.52 15.81
C ALA A 13 31.83 1.19 16.38
N PRO A 14 30.99 1.23 17.44
CA PRO A 14 30.36 0.01 17.97
C PRO A 14 29.61 -0.77 16.88
N ALA A 15 29.97 -2.05 16.73
CA ALA A 15 29.40 -2.96 15.76
C ALA A 15 28.72 -4.15 16.44
N ILE A 16 27.66 -4.64 15.81
CA ILE A 16 26.90 -5.82 16.25
C ILE A 16 26.93 -6.89 15.17
N GLN A 17 26.96 -8.14 15.59
CA GLN A 17 26.75 -9.29 14.71
C GLN A 17 25.27 -9.65 14.74
N LEU A 18 24.58 -9.54 13.61
CA LEU A 18 23.20 -9.99 13.49
C LEU A 18 23.11 -11.52 13.63
N GLN A 19 21.92 -12.04 13.90
CA GLN A 19 21.69 -13.49 13.95
C GLN A 19 22.13 -14.23 12.68
N CYS A 20 22.06 -13.58 11.51
CA CYS A 20 22.53 -14.13 10.24
C CYS A 20 24.05 -14.12 10.06
N GLY A 21 24.82 -13.77 11.11
CA GLY A 21 26.28 -13.78 11.14
C GLY A 21 26.97 -12.53 10.58
N HIS A 22 26.24 -11.67 9.86
CA HIS A 22 26.79 -10.44 9.26
C HIS A 22 26.93 -9.31 10.29
N VAL A 23 27.99 -8.51 10.14
CA VAL A 23 28.38 -7.47 11.11
C VAL A 23 28.18 -6.07 10.53
N PHE A 24 27.56 -5.18 11.31
CA PHE A 24 27.27 -3.79 10.95
C PHE A 24 27.46 -2.88 12.16
N HIS A 25 27.66 -1.57 11.93
CA HIS A 25 27.62 -0.63 13.04
C HIS A 25 26.23 -0.60 13.68
N LEU A 26 26.16 -0.57 15.01
CA LEU A 26 24.90 -0.51 15.75
C LEU A 26 24.07 0.71 15.37
N HIS A 27 24.71 1.88 15.28
CA HIS A 27 24.02 3.13 14.92
C HIS A 27 23.47 3.08 13.48
N CYS A 28 24.18 2.44 12.55
CA CYS A 28 23.71 2.23 11.19
C CYS A 28 22.45 1.36 11.15
N CYS A 29 22.44 0.22 11.86
CA CYS A 29 21.27 -0.64 11.97
C CYS A 29 20.06 0.11 12.55
N ARG A 30 20.25 0.83 13.68
CA ARG A 30 19.17 1.61 14.30
C ARG A 30 18.65 2.70 13.35
N HIS A 31 19.54 3.42 12.66
CA HIS A 31 19.15 4.47 11.73
C HIS A 31 18.26 3.94 10.60
N VAL A 32 18.63 2.82 9.96
CA VAL A 32 17.83 2.21 8.90
C VAL A 32 16.46 1.77 9.42
N LEU A 33 16.39 1.12 10.58
CA LEU A 33 15.12 0.67 11.17
C LEU A 33 14.22 1.84 11.59
N MET A 34 14.78 2.95 12.08
CA MET A 34 14.03 4.17 12.41
C MET A 34 13.52 4.90 11.17
N LYS A 35 14.33 4.96 10.10
CA LYS A 35 13.95 5.64 8.84
C LYS A 35 12.88 4.88 8.06
N ARG A 36 12.76 3.57 8.28
CA ARG A 36 11.78 2.69 7.62
C ARG A 36 11.96 2.65 6.09
N TRP A 37 10.85 2.68 5.34
CA TRP A 37 10.83 2.63 3.88
C TRP A 37 10.83 4.03 3.26
N VAL A 38 11.15 4.07 1.97
CA VAL A 38 11.07 5.29 1.15
C VAL A 38 9.75 5.29 0.38
N GLY A 39 9.12 6.46 0.28
CA GLY A 39 7.85 6.64 -0.42
C GLY A 39 6.62 6.30 0.43
N PRO A 40 5.41 6.49 -0.13
CA PRO A 40 4.15 6.35 0.61
C PRO A 40 3.79 4.87 0.86
N ARG A 41 4.15 3.98 -0.07
CA ARG A 41 3.85 2.54 0.02
C ARG A 41 4.70 1.87 1.09
N ILE A 42 4.04 1.14 1.99
CA ILE A 42 4.70 0.29 2.98
C ILE A 42 5.51 -0.80 2.26
N THR A 43 6.81 -0.84 2.54
CA THR A 43 7.70 -1.93 2.14
C THR A 43 8.61 -2.32 3.31
N PHE A 44 9.12 -3.55 3.32
CA PHE A 44 9.89 -4.09 4.45
C PHE A 44 11.34 -4.44 4.10
N GLY A 45 11.82 -4.03 2.92
CA GLY A 45 13.21 -4.29 2.52
C GLY A 45 14.25 -3.68 3.46
N PHE A 46 13.91 -2.58 4.14
CA PHE A 46 14.78 -1.89 5.10
C PHE A 46 15.08 -2.70 6.36
N SER A 47 14.22 -3.66 6.74
CA SER A 47 14.43 -4.52 7.91
C SER A 47 15.17 -5.82 7.58
N LEU A 48 15.68 -5.96 6.36
CA LEU A 48 16.46 -7.11 5.91
C LEU A 48 17.95 -6.82 5.94
N CYS A 49 18.77 -7.84 6.21
CA CYS A 49 20.22 -7.74 6.16
C CYS A 49 20.67 -7.27 4.77
N PRO A 50 21.45 -6.18 4.66
CA PRO A 50 21.92 -5.66 3.38
C PRO A 50 22.66 -6.69 2.51
N ILE A 51 23.29 -7.70 3.13
CA ILE A 51 24.11 -8.71 2.47
C ILE A 51 23.28 -9.94 2.04
N CYS A 52 22.66 -10.65 3.00
CA CYS A 52 21.98 -11.92 2.72
C CYS A 52 20.45 -11.84 2.65
N LYS A 53 19.87 -10.66 2.88
CA LYS A 53 18.41 -10.41 2.87
C LYS A 53 17.58 -11.18 3.91
N VAL A 54 18.21 -11.92 4.83
CA VAL A 54 17.55 -12.46 6.03
C VAL A 54 17.11 -11.32 6.94
N PRO A 55 15.94 -11.38 7.60
CA PRO A 55 15.51 -10.37 8.57
C PRO A 55 16.59 -10.01 9.59
N MET A 56 16.72 -8.72 9.89
CA MET A 56 17.65 -8.24 10.91
C MET A 56 17.13 -8.63 12.29
N GLU A 57 17.94 -9.37 13.04
CA GLU A 57 17.64 -9.78 14.41
C GLU A 57 18.87 -9.58 15.29
N HIS A 58 18.68 -8.85 16.41
CA HIS A 58 19.68 -8.67 17.46
C HIS A 58 19.00 -8.10 18.73
N PRO A 59 19.38 -8.52 19.96
CA PRO A 59 18.74 -8.06 21.20
C PRO A 59 18.72 -6.53 21.38
N THR A 60 19.74 -5.81 20.89
CA THR A 60 19.81 -4.34 21.00
C THR A 60 18.93 -3.59 19.97
N LEU A 61 18.22 -4.33 19.12
CA LEU A 61 17.29 -3.80 18.11
C LEU A 61 15.84 -4.21 18.39
N THR A 62 15.58 -5.01 19.43
CA THR A 62 14.26 -5.58 19.73
C THR A 62 13.18 -4.51 19.90
N ASP A 63 13.52 -3.36 20.49
CA ASP A 63 12.64 -2.20 20.64
C ASP A 63 12.11 -1.68 19.30
N LEU A 64 13.00 -1.55 18.31
CA LEU A 64 12.65 -1.06 16.97
C LEU A 64 11.95 -2.14 16.15
N LEU A 65 12.41 -3.39 16.27
CA LEU A 65 11.89 -4.52 15.49
C LEU A 65 10.47 -4.92 15.89
N ALA A 66 10.07 -4.75 17.16
CA ALA A 66 8.74 -5.11 17.64
C ALA A 66 7.62 -4.43 16.81
N ASN A 67 7.69 -3.11 16.67
CA ASN A 67 6.70 -2.34 15.90
C ASN A 67 6.71 -2.67 14.40
N ILE A 68 7.90 -2.99 13.86
CA ILE A 68 8.04 -3.37 12.44
C ILE A 68 7.40 -4.74 12.19
N LYS A 69 7.60 -5.70 13.09
CA LYS A 69 6.99 -7.04 13.01
C LYS A 69 5.47 -6.97 13.13
N GLU A 70 4.95 -6.16 14.05
CA GLU A 70 3.50 -5.96 14.19
C GLU A 70 2.88 -5.40 12.90
N LEU A 71 3.49 -4.36 12.31
CA LEU A 71 3.04 -3.80 11.04
C LEU A 71 3.16 -4.81 9.89
N TYR A 72 4.23 -5.60 9.84
CA TYR A 72 4.43 -6.65 8.85
C TYR A 72 3.30 -7.68 8.91
N GLU A 73 3.00 -8.21 10.09
CA GLU A 73 1.93 -9.20 10.26
C GLU A 73 0.55 -8.62 9.97
N ASP A 74 0.29 -7.35 10.32
CA ASP A 74 -0.98 -6.68 9.98
C ASP A 74 -1.17 -6.55 8.46
N VAL A 75 -0.15 -6.06 7.75
CA VAL A 75 -0.18 -5.93 6.28
C VAL A 75 -0.26 -7.30 5.61
N ARG A 76 0.54 -8.27 6.06
CA ARG A 76 0.54 -9.66 5.56
C ARG A 76 -0.85 -10.29 5.66
N ARG A 77 -1.47 -10.19 6.85
CA ARG A 77 -2.82 -10.71 7.12
C ARG A 77 -3.87 -10.06 6.23
N LYS A 78 -3.86 -8.73 6.12
CA LYS A 78 -4.82 -7.98 5.27
C LYS A 78 -4.65 -8.32 3.79
N ALA A 79 -3.41 -8.42 3.31
CA ALA A 79 -3.10 -8.75 1.92
C ALA A 79 -3.57 -10.16 1.57
N LEU A 80 -3.27 -11.14 2.42
CA LEU A 80 -3.72 -12.52 2.23
C LEU A 80 -5.26 -12.61 2.23
N MET A 81 -5.92 -11.97 3.20
CA MET A 81 -7.38 -11.93 3.25
C MET A 81 -7.97 -11.34 1.95
N ARG A 82 -7.37 -10.27 1.41
CA ARG A 82 -7.81 -9.69 0.14
C ARG A 82 -7.65 -10.66 -1.03
N LEU A 83 -6.51 -11.35 -1.11
CA LEU A 83 -6.21 -12.35 -2.14
C LEU A 83 -7.21 -13.53 -2.11
N GLU A 84 -7.57 -13.98 -0.91
CA GLU A 84 -8.55 -15.04 -0.69
C GLU A 84 -9.93 -14.64 -1.21
N TYR A 85 -10.39 -13.44 -0.86
CA TYR A 85 -11.70 -12.92 -1.26
C TYR A 85 -11.78 -12.57 -2.75
N GLU A 86 -10.68 -12.18 -3.39
CA GLU A 86 -10.64 -12.01 -4.85
C GLU A 86 -10.58 -13.36 -5.59
N GLY A 87 -10.46 -14.50 -4.88
CA GLY A 87 -10.37 -15.83 -5.49
C GLY A 87 -9.06 -16.10 -6.24
N LEU A 88 -8.10 -15.16 -6.22
CA LEU A 88 -6.86 -15.25 -6.98
C LEU A 88 -5.89 -16.31 -6.45
N HIS A 89 -5.99 -16.66 -5.16
CA HIS A 89 -5.26 -17.76 -4.52
C HIS A 89 -5.48 -19.13 -5.19
N LYS A 90 -6.51 -19.27 -6.06
CA LYS A 90 -6.82 -20.51 -6.79
C LYS A 90 -6.09 -20.66 -8.12
N ALA A 91 -5.31 -19.65 -8.54
CA ALA A 91 -4.61 -19.69 -9.82
C ALA A 91 -3.49 -20.75 -9.83
N GLU A 92 -3.74 -21.89 -10.48
CA GLU A 92 -2.80 -23.03 -10.54
C GLU A 92 -1.42 -22.64 -11.10
N SER A 93 -1.36 -21.71 -12.05
CA SER A 93 -0.08 -21.24 -12.61
C SER A 93 0.83 -20.54 -11.59
N THR A 94 0.25 -20.03 -10.50
CA THR A 94 0.96 -19.27 -9.46
C THR A 94 1.12 -20.07 -8.17
N PHE A 95 0.08 -20.82 -7.81
CA PHE A 95 -0.04 -21.54 -6.53
C PHE A 95 -0.10 -23.07 -6.70
N GLY A 96 -0.04 -23.61 -7.90
CA GLY A 96 0.04 -25.06 -8.13
C GLY A 96 1.45 -25.61 -7.88
N PRO A 97 1.63 -26.94 -7.93
CA PRO A 97 2.94 -27.58 -7.76
C PRO A 97 3.98 -27.02 -8.75
N GLY A 98 5.08 -26.48 -8.23
CA GLY A 98 6.13 -25.81 -9.03
C GLY A 98 5.90 -24.32 -9.30
N GLY A 99 4.76 -23.76 -8.86
CA GLY A 99 4.50 -22.33 -8.89
C GLY A 99 5.38 -21.56 -7.90
N ARG A 100 5.80 -20.34 -8.28
CA ARG A 100 6.70 -19.49 -7.48
C ARG A 100 6.19 -19.22 -6.05
N TYR A 101 4.87 -19.21 -5.86
CA TYR A 101 4.23 -18.89 -4.58
C TYR A 101 3.40 -20.06 -4.02
N HIS A 102 3.63 -21.29 -4.48
CA HIS A 102 2.91 -22.49 -4.02
C HIS A 102 2.82 -22.59 -2.49
N GLU A 103 3.92 -22.31 -1.79
CA GLU A 103 3.99 -22.41 -0.32
C GLU A 103 3.83 -21.06 0.40
N ASP A 104 3.72 -19.94 -0.32
CA ASP A 104 3.63 -18.61 0.29
C ASP A 104 2.69 -17.65 -0.48
N PRO A 105 1.37 -17.86 -0.40
CA PRO A 105 0.39 -16.96 -1.01
C PRO A 105 0.39 -15.56 -0.39
N ALA A 106 0.86 -15.43 0.85
CA ALA A 106 0.93 -14.14 1.52
C ALA A 106 2.04 -13.26 0.90
N ALA A 107 3.20 -13.83 0.56
CA ALA A 107 4.24 -13.11 -0.17
C ALA A 107 3.73 -12.58 -1.52
N TYR A 108 2.99 -13.41 -2.28
CA TYR A 108 2.35 -12.95 -3.52
C TYR A 108 1.41 -11.76 -3.26
N ALA A 109 0.56 -11.85 -2.24
CA ALA A 109 -0.37 -10.79 -1.90
C ALA A 109 0.34 -9.48 -1.50
N MET A 110 1.43 -9.57 -0.71
CA MET A 110 2.23 -8.42 -0.30
C MET A 110 2.97 -7.76 -1.47
N GLU A 111 3.37 -8.53 -2.48
CA GLU A 111 3.95 -7.99 -3.72
C GLU A 111 2.87 -7.32 -4.59
N ARG A 112 1.70 -7.96 -4.72
CA ARG A 112 0.60 -7.53 -5.58
C ARG A 112 -0.09 -6.27 -5.09
N TYR A 113 -0.32 -6.14 -3.78
CA TYR A 113 -1.13 -5.05 -3.21
C TYR A 113 -0.26 -3.95 -2.61
N ALA A 114 -0.77 -2.72 -2.68
CA ALA A 114 -0.16 -1.56 -2.06
C ALA A 114 -0.91 -1.20 -0.77
N TYR A 115 -0.15 -1.10 0.33
CA TYR A 115 -0.65 -0.66 1.63
C TYR A 115 0.05 0.62 2.05
N TYR A 116 -0.66 1.45 2.79
CA TYR A 116 -0.24 2.79 3.24
C TYR A 116 -0.57 2.95 4.72
N VAL A 117 0.17 3.79 5.44
CA VAL A 117 -0.13 4.09 6.86
C VAL A 117 -1.04 5.31 6.92
N CYS A 118 -2.22 5.16 7.51
CA CYS A 118 -3.13 6.28 7.70
C CYS A 118 -2.53 7.27 8.72
N TYR A 119 -2.42 8.54 8.34
CA TYR A 119 -1.92 9.59 9.21
C TYR A 119 -2.74 9.77 10.49
N LYS A 120 -4.07 9.63 10.38
CA LYS A 120 -4.98 9.89 11.51
C LYS A 120 -5.01 8.75 12.54
N CYS A 121 -5.14 7.50 12.09
CA CYS A 121 -5.31 6.35 13.00
C CYS A 121 -4.09 5.43 13.08
N GLN A 122 -3.03 5.68 12.30
CA GLN A 122 -1.79 4.92 12.25
C GLN A 122 -1.94 3.45 11.80
N LYS A 123 -3.12 3.04 11.34
CA LYS A 123 -3.37 1.69 10.80
C LYS A 123 -2.99 1.61 9.32
N ALA A 124 -2.53 0.44 8.89
CA ALA A 124 -2.33 0.14 7.47
C ALA A 124 -3.68 0.03 6.73
N TYR A 125 -3.80 0.61 5.55
CA TYR A 125 -4.97 0.49 4.69
C TYR A 125 -4.59 0.19 3.25
N TYR A 126 -5.49 -0.46 2.52
CA TYR A 126 -5.31 -0.84 1.13
C TYR A 126 -5.49 0.37 0.22
N GLY A 127 -4.58 0.55 -0.74
CA GLY A 127 -4.63 1.65 -1.72
C GLY A 127 -4.54 1.18 -3.18
N GLY A 128 -4.94 -0.05 -3.48
CA GLY A 128 -4.93 -0.58 -4.84
C GLY A 128 -3.85 -1.63 -5.10
N GLU A 129 -3.72 -2.04 -6.36
CA GLU A 129 -2.64 -2.92 -6.78
C GLU A 129 -1.34 -2.14 -6.97
N ALA A 130 -0.22 -2.74 -6.57
CA ALA A 130 1.12 -2.16 -6.64
C ALA A 130 1.56 -1.78 -8.06
N ARG A 131 1.00 -2.42 -9.09
CA ARG A 131 1.34 -2.12 -10.50
C ARG A 131 0.92 -0.72 -10.89
N CYS A 132 -0.09 -0.16 -10.23
CA CYS A 132 -0.51 1.24 -10.39
C CYS A 132 0.49 2.23 -9.76
N ASP A 133 1.42 1.74 -8.94
CA ASP A 133 2.43 2.50 -8.18
C ASP A 133 3.85 2.33 -8.76
N ALA A 134 4.01 1.52 -9.82
CA ALA A 134 5.30 1.07 -10.34
C ALA A 134 6.06 2.13 -11.17
N GLN A 135 5.46 3.30 -11.39
CA GLN A 135 6.06 4.41 -12.12
C GLN A 135 5.73 5.71 -11.40
N VAL A 136 6.77 6.48 -11.07
CA VAL A 136 6.72 7.82 -10.46
C VAL A 136 6.69 7.82 -8.93
N GLY A 137 7.81 7.40 -8.32
CA GLY A 137 8.14 7.75 -6.94
C GLY A 137 8.73 9.16 -6.89
N GLY A 138 7.91 10.19 -6.70
CA GLY A 138 8.40 11.48 -6.23
C GLY A 138 8.95 11.32 -4.82
N GLU A 139 10.17 11.82 -4.55
CA GLU A 139 10.80 11.72 -3.21
C GLU A 139 10.05 12.50 -2.12
N THR A 140 9.09 13.35 -2.52
CA THR A 140 8.31 14.20 -1.62
C THR A 140 6.81 13.92 -1.78
N PHE A 141 6.21 13.26 -0.79
CA PHE A 141 4.77 13.22 -0.59
C PHE A 141 4.45 13.81 0.78
N ASP A 142 3.24 14.33 0.98
CA ASP A 142 2.79 14.77 2.29
C ASP A 142 2.13 13.58 3.03
N PRO A 143 2.71 13.08 4.13
CA PRO A 143 2.12 11.98 4.88
C PRO A 143 0.73 12.31 5.43
N THR A 144 0.40 13.58 5.65
CA THR A 144 -0.90 14.01 6.17
C THR A 144 -2.06 13.74 5.21
N GLU A 145 -1.75 13.55 3.93
CA GLU A 145 -2.71 13.24 2.87
C GLU A 145 -2.98 11.73 2.74
N LEU A 146 -2.18 10.87 3.37
CA LEU A 146 -2.44 9.42 3.43
C LEU A 146 -3.49 9.14 4.50
N VAL A 147 -4.76 9.07 4.11
CA VAL A 147 -5.88 8.86 5.04
C VAL A 147 -6.74 7.70 4.55
N CYS A 148 -6.97 6.72 5.41
CA CYS A 148 -7.84 5.59 5.09
C CYS A 148 -9.31 6.03 4.98
N GLY A 149 -10.14 5.27 4.26
CA GLY A 149 -11.56 5.61 4.06
C GLY A 149 -12.35 5.79 5.37
N GLY A 150 -11.99 5.06 6.43
CA GLY A 150 -12.61 5.23 7.75
C GLY A 150 -12.31 6.58 8.42
N CYS A 151 -11.20 7.23 8.07
CA CYS A 151 -10.80 8.54 8.62
C CYS A 151 -11.04 9.71 7.64
N SER A 152 -11.53 9.42 6.44
CA SER A 152 -11.90 10.37 5.39
C SER A 152 -13.34 10.17 4.91
N ASP A 153 -14.23 9.68 5.78
CA ASP A 153 -15.62 9.31 5.45
C ASP A 153 -16.53 10.54 5.16
N VAL A 154 -16.31 11.19 4.02
CA VAL A 154 -17.08 12.36 3.56
C VAL A 154 -18.49 12.00 3.10
N ALA A 155 -18.74 10.75 2.72
CA ALA A 155 -20.04 10.27 2.23
C ALA A 155 -20.91 9.64 3.33
N ARG A 156 -20.44 9.57 4.58
CA ARG A 156 -21.12 8.85 5.68
C ARG A 156 -21.50 7.43 5.27
N ALA A 157 -20.51 6.70 4.76
CA ALA A 157 -20.70 5.36 4.23
C ALA A 157 -21.33 4.43 5.27
N GLN A 158 -22.17 3.51 4.80
CA GLN A 158 -22.68 2.46 5.69
C GLN A 158 -21.52 1.60 6.17
N MET A 159 -21.40 1.46 7.49
CA MET A 159 -20.38 0.61 8.09
C MET A 159 -20.64 -0.85 7.77
N CYS A 160 -19.58 -1.59 7.46
CA CYS A 160 -19.69 -3.02 7.24
C CYS A 160 -20.09 -3.71 8.54
N PRO A 161 -21.14 -4.55 8.57
CA PRO A 161 -21.50 -5.28 9.79
C PRO A 161 -20.40 -6.21 10.31
N LYS A 162 -19.56 -6.73 9.40
CA LYS A 162 -18.46 -7.66 9.71
C LYS A 162 -17.15 -6.95 10.04
N HIS A 163 -16.85 -5.86 9.35
CA HIS A 163 -15.52 -5.25 9.37
C HIS A 163 -15.49 -3.75 9.71
N GLY A 164 -16.64 -3.18 10.10
CA GLY A 164 -16.76 -1.75 10.39
C GLY A 164 -16.21 -0.88 9.27
N ALA A 165 -15.26 -0.01 9.61
CA ALA A 165 -14.55 0.87 8.69
C ALA A 165 -13.15 0.37 8.26
N ASP A 166 -12.69 -0.80 8.77
CA ASP A 166 -11.29 -1.23 8.61
C ASP A 166 -10.92 -1.49 7.13
N PHE A 167 -11.90 -1.86 6.30
CA PHE A 167 -11.73 -2.03 4.85
C PHE A 167 -12.62 -1.07 4.06
N LEU A 168 -13.02 0.06 4.64
CA LEU A 168 -13.76 1.08 3.91
C LEU A 168 -12.83 1.72 2.87
N GLU A 169 -13.19 1.56 1.60
CA GLU A 169 -12.47 2.12 0.46
C GLU A 169 -13.29 3.25 -0.19
N TYR A 170 -12.59 4.21 -0.77
CA TYR A 170 -13.18 5.25 -1.60
C TYR A 170 -12.66 5.13 -3.03
N LYS A 171 -13.51 5.53 -3.98
CA LYS A 171 -13.12 5.70 -5.37
C LYS A 171 -12.34 7.01 -5.51
N CYS A 172 -11.31 7.03 -6.36
CA CYS A 172 -10.72 8.26 -6.84
C CYS A 172 -11.79 9.12 -7.52
N ARG A 173 -11.95 10.38 -7.10
CA ARG A 173 -12.95 11.29 -7.69
C ARG A 173 -12.82 11.36 -9.22
N TYR A 174 -11.60 11.29 -9.73
CA TYR A 174 -11.26 11.55 -11.13
C TYR A 174 -11.07 10.30 -12.01
N CYS A 175 -11.17 9.08 -11.47
CA CYS A 175 -11.11 7.85 -12.28
C CYS A 175 -11.70 6.61 -11.59
N CYS A 176 -11.82 5.49 -12.30
CA CYS A 176 -12.25 4.20 -11.78
C CYS A 176 -11.08 3.45 -11.12
N SER A 177 -10.50 4.03 -10.07
CA SER A 177 -9.46 3.40 -9.25
C SER A 177 -9.74 3.61 -7.77
N VAL A 178 -9.20 2.73 -6.93
CA VAL A 178 -9.25 2.91 -5.47
C VAL A 178 -8.37 4.12 -5.09
N ALA A 179 -8.85 4.92 -4.16
CA ALA A 179 -8.14 6.09 -3.65
C ALA A 179 -7.05 5.70 -2.66
N VAL A 180 -5.98 6.49 -2.67
CA VAL A 180 -4.83 6.40 -1.77
C VAL A 180 -4.74 7.66 -0.93
N PHE A 181 -4.86 8.83 -1.58
CA PHE A 181 -4.73 10.14 -0.94
C PHE A 181 -6.09 10.78 -0.68
N PHE A 182 -6.15 11.58 0.37
CA PHE A 182 -7.26 12.45 0.71
C PHE A 182 -6.76 13.88 0.93
N CYS A 183 -6.94 14.72 -0.08
CA CYS A 183 -6.41 16.08 -0.10
C CYS A 183 -7.51 17.10 0.15
N PHE A 184 -7.11 18.28 0.61
CA PHE A 184 -7.98 19.46 0.78
C PHE A 184 -9.19 19.21 1.69
N GLY A 185 -9.13 18.18 2.54
CA GLY A 185 -10.22 17.78 3.44
C GLY A 185 -11.50 17.30 2.75
N THR A 186 -11.48 17.08 1.43
CA THR A 186 -12.72 16.85 0.65
C THR A 186 -12.58 15.85 -0.49
N THR A 187 -11.37 15.57 -0.97
CA THR A 187 -11.19 14.94 -2.29
C THR A 187 -10.27 13.73 -2.24
N HIS A 188 -10.78 12.59 -2.72
CA HIS A 188 -10.03 11.34 -2.81
C HIS A 188 -9.32 11.20 -4.17
N PHE A 189 -8.03 10.81 -4.14
CA PHE A 189 -7.20 10.59 -5.33
C PHE A 189 -6.52 9.21 -5.30
N CYS A 190 -6.41 8.54 -6.44
CA CYS A 190 -5.40 7.51 -6.64
C CYS A 190 -4.04 8.17 -6.95
N ASN A 191 -2.93 7.43 -6.82
CA ASN A 191 -1.59 8.01 -7.01
C ASN A 191 -1.41 8.73 -8.35
N PRO A 192 -1.77 8.15 -9.51
CA PRO A 192 -1.53 8.85 -10.77
C PRO A 192 -2.40 10.12 -10.93
N CYS A 193 -3.59 10.18 -10.34
CA CYS A 193 -4.39 11.40 -10.34
C CYS A 193 -3.91 12.43 -9.31
N HIS A 194 -3.31 11.97 -8.21
CA HIS A 194 -2.66 12.83 -7.22
C HIS A 194 -1.41 13.49 -7.79
N ASP A 195 -0.56 12.75 -8.50
CA ASP A 195 0.63 13.31 -9.17
C ASP A 195 0.29 14.41 -10.20
N ASP A 196 -0.89 14.31 -10.80
CA ASP A 196 -1.39 15.24 -11.83
C ASP A 196 -2.54 16.12 -11.29
N PHE A 197 -2.62 16.29 -9.96
CA PHE A 197 -3.79 16.93 -9.32
C PHE A 197 -4.06 18.33 -9.88
N GLN A 198 -3.00 19.14 -10.09
CA GLN A 198 -3.11 20.49 -10.63
C GLN A 198 -3.87 20.55 -11.95
N ARG A 199 -3.72 19.52 -12.80
CA ARG A 199 -4.44 19.42 -14.06
C ARG A 199 -5.81 18.78 -13.86
N VAL A 200 -5.89 17.60 -13.24
CA VAL A 200 -7.16 16.86 -13.18
C VAL A 200 -8.24 17.61 -12.39
N THR A 201 -7.88 18.43 -11.39
CA THR A 201 -8.85 19.24 -10.65
C THR A 201 -9.38 20.44 -11.42
N THR A 202 -8.71 20.88 -12.49
CA THR A 202 -9.12 22.04 -13.31
C THR A 202 -10.00 21.65 -14.49
N ILE A 203 -10.08 20.35 -14.84
CA ILE A 203 -10.95 19.85 -15.90
C ILE A 203 -12.42 20.01 -15.46
N PRO A 204 -13.27 20.69 -16.25
CA PRO A 204 -14.70 20.81 -15.97
C PRO A 204 -15.35 19.42 -15.87
N LYS A 205 -16.30 19.26 -14.95
CA LYS A 205 -16.96 17.96 -14.70
C LYS A 205 -17.57 17.33 -15.97
N GLY A 206 -18.10 18.15 -16.88
CA GLY A 206 -18.67 17.68 -18.15
C GLY A 206 -17.65 17.17 -19.18
N GLU A 207 -16.35 17.44 -18.98
CA GLU A 207 -15.25 17.04 -19.85
C GLU A 207 -14.43 15.88 -19.27
N LEU A 208 -14.76 15.42 -18.05
CA LEU A 208 -14.13 14.24 -17.46
C LEU A 208 -14.58 12.96 -18.21
N PRO A 209 -13.69 11.95 -18.33
CA PRO A 209 -14.05 10.70 -18.97
C PRO A 209 -15.20 10.00 -18.24
N SER A 210 -16.11 9.40 -19.00
CA SER A 210 -17.16 8.55 -18.46
C SER A 210 -16.58 7.20 -18.04
N CYS A 211 -17.31 6.47 -17.19
CA CYS A 211 -16.96 5.10 -16.88
C CYS A 211 -16.96 4.26 -18.18
N PRO A 212 -15.89 3.48 -18.48
CA PRO A 212 -14.69 3.26 -17.65
C PRO A 212 -13.64 4.36 -17.77
N ALA A 213 -13.35 5.04 -16.65
CA ALA A 213 -12.40 6.15 -16.59
C ALA A 213 -11.05 5.67 -16.04
N GLY A 214 -9.98 5.92 -16.79
CA GLY A 214 -8.61 5.70 -16.38
C GLY A 214 -8.02 6.91 -15.65
N PRO A 215 -6.90 6.74 -14.92
CA PRO A 215 -6.23 7.84 -14.25
C PRO A 215 -5.78 8.95 -15.22
N LYS A 216 -5.51 10.15 -14.69
CA LYS A 216 -5.06 11.32 -15.47
C LYS A 216 -6.04 11.68 -16.59
N ALA A 217 -7.35 11.60 -16.31
CA ALA A 217 -8.43 11.93 -17.24
C ALA A 217 -8.38 11.14 -18.58
N LYS A 218 -7.98 9.86 -18.52
CA LYS A 218 -7.93 8.98 -19.68
C LYS A 218 -9.26 8.24 -19.85
N GLN A 219 -9.83 8.23 -21.04
CA GLN A 219 -10.94 7.33 -21.37
C GLN A 219 -10.39 5.92 -21.61
N LEU A 220 -10.94 4.91 -20.93
CA LEU A 220 -10.61 3.51 -21.22
C LEU A 220 -11.54 2.95 -22.29
N GLU A 221 -11.09 1.89 -22.95
CA GLU A 221 -11.87 1.13 -23.91
C GLU A 221 -12.79 0.12 -23.19
N GLY A 222 -13.91 -0.21 -23.82
CA GLY A 222 -14.92 -1.14 -23.28
C GLY A 222 -15.97 -0.47 -22.40
N ASP A 223 -16.88 -1.30 -21.88
CA ASP A 223 -18.05 -0.83 -21.10
C ASP A 223 -18.00 -1.28 -19.63
N GLU A 224 -16.99 -2.06 -19.25
CA GLU A 224 -16.86 -2.60 -17.90
C GLU A 224 -16.03 -1.68 -17.00
N CYS A 225 -16.60 -1.29 -15.86
CA CYS A 225 -15.89 -0.52 -14.85
C CYS A 225 -14.74 -1.34 -14.24
N PRO A 226 -13.50 -0.83 -14.17
CA PRO A 226 -12.37 -1.50 -13.50
C PRO A 226 -12.59 -1.80 -12.01
N LEU A 227 -13.58 -1.15 -11.37
CA LEU A 227 -13.97 -1.39 -9.97
C LEU A 227 -15.15 -2.35 -9.84
N HIS A 228 -15.69 -2.85 -10.96
CA HIS A 228 -16.84 -3.75 -11.06
C HIS A 228 -18.04 -3.33 -10.19
N VAL A 229 -18.30 -2.02 -10.14
CA VAL A 229 -19.37 -1.42 -9.33
C VAL A 229 -20.03 -0.28 -10.08
N LYS A 230 -21.35 -0.13 -9.90
CA LYS A 230 -22.06 1.07 -10.34
C LYS A 230 -21.71 2.23 -9.41
N HIS A 231 -21.27 3.33 -9.99
CA HIS A 231 -20.88 4.52 -9.24
C HIS A 231 -21.40 5.79 -9.95
N PRO A 232 -21.49 6.93 -9.23
CA PRO A 232 -21.81 8.22 -9.82
C PRO A 232 -20.82 8.64 -10.93
N PRO A 233 -21.15 9.65 -11.75
CA PRO A 233 -20.24 10.17 -12.77
C PRO A 233 -18.86 10.55 -12.22
N THR A 234 -17.83 10.45 -13.07
CA THR A 234 -16.48 10.95 -12.74
C THR A 234 -16.55 12.43 -12.33
N GLY A 235 -15.82 12.79 -11.28
CA GLY A 235 -15.90 14.11 -10.64
C GLY A 235 -16.69 14.13 -9.32
N GLU A 236 -17.27 13.01 -8.89
CA GLU A 236 -17.99 12.88 -7.62
C GLU A 236 -17.30 11.91 -6.65
N GLU A 237 -17.41 12.21 -5.35
CA GLU A 237 -16.97 11.31 -4.27
C GLU A 237 -17.86 10.08 -4.22
N PHE A 238 -17.25 8.92 -3.99
CA PHE A 238 -18.01 7.68 -3.87
C PHE A 238 -17.32 6.72 -2.91
N ALA A 239 -18.02 6.42 -1.82
CA ALA A 239 -17.65 5.33 -0.92
C ALA A 239 -17.93 4.00 -1.62
N LEU A 240 -16.89 3.19 -1.77
CA LEU A 240 -16.99 1.88 -2.37
C LEU A 240 -17.53 0.82 -1.38
N GLY A 241 -17.57 1.16 -0.10
CA GLY A 241 -17.91 0.25 0.98
C GLY A 241 -16.73 -0.65 1.37
N CYS A 242 -17.03 -1.82 1.92
CA CYS A 242 -16.02 -2.78 2.37
C CYS A 242 -15.36 -3.47 1.17
N GLY A 243 -14.08 -3.20 0.94
CA GLY A 243 -13.30 -3.77 -0.16
C GLY A 243 -13.21 -5.30 -0.15
N ILE A 244 -13.34 -5.93 1.02
CA ILE A 244 -13.38 -7.38 1.17
C ILE A 244 -14.76 -7.94 0.80
N CYS A 245 -15.84 -7.38 1.36
CA CYS A 245 -17.19 -7.90 1.12
C CYS A 245 -17.70 -7.62 -0.29
N ARG A 246 -17.28 -6.52 -0.93
CA ARG A 246 -17.68 -6.18 -2.29
C ARG A 246 -17.36 -7.31 -3.29
N ASN A 247 -16.19 -7.94 -3.14
CA ASN A 247 -15.74 -9.02 -4.01
C ASN A 247 -16.41 -10.37 -3.69
N ALA A 248 -17.00 -10.52 -2.50
CA ALA A 248 -17.75 -11.72 -2.13
C ALA A 248 -19.17 -11.75 -2.72
N HIS A 249 -19.74 -10.59 -3.06
CA HIS A 249 -21.07 -10.49 -3.66
C HIS A 249 -21.08 -10.64 -5.19
N THR A 250 -19.90 -10.76 -5.80
CA THR A 250 -19.71 -11.00 -7.25
C THR A 250 -19.54 -12.48 -7.60
N PHE A 251 -19.61 -13.40 -6.62
CA PHE A 251 -19.57 -14.85 -6.80
C PHE A 251 -20.83 -15.52 -6.22
#